data_AF-A0A7S7P3B9-F1
#
_entry.id   AF-A0A7S7P3B9-F1
#
_cell.length_a   1.000
_cell.length_b   1.000
_cell.length_c   1.000
_cell.angle_alpha   90.00
_cell.angle_beta   90.00
_cell.angle_gamma   90.00
#
_symmetry.space_group_name_H-M   'P 1'
#
loop_
_entity.id
_entity.type
_entity.pdbx_description
1 polymer ?
#
loop_
_entity_poly.entity_id
_entity_poly.type
_entity_poly.pdbx_seq_one_letter_code
_entity_poly.pdbx_strand_id
1 'polypeptide(L)'
;MHDYQRPPTLYRYAPQDELEAALRGQFRLLPDGGFLALSFSTAWDKRLFDVFSPADRCLVIHNTELFGERVHRAVQRALPNWAGIDGKVEYGSRSPLGAAFSKSLGQSQEKEWQFAWRSMSPNASLNPVVINIGSIEQFAELRDRDTQLS
;
A
#
# COMPACT_ATOMS: atom_id res chain seq x y z
N MET A 1 6.86 15.42 17.00
CA MET A 1 6.47 14.78 15.73
C MET A 1 7.22 13.46 15.73
N HIS A 2 6.55 12.31 15.83
CA HIS A 2 7.26 11.05 15.62
C HIS A 2 7.55 10.98 14.12
N ASP A 3 8.81 11.11 13.73
CA ASP A 3 9.24 10.88 12.35
C ASP A 3 9.07 9.40 12.06
N TYR A 4 7.90 9.01 11.57
CA TYR A 4 7.67 7.66 11.07
C TYR A 4 8.47 7.53 9.78
N GLN A 5 9.65 6.93 9.88
CA GLN A 5 10.41 6.52 8.70
C GLN A 5 9.71 5.35 8.05
N ARG A 6 9.63 5.37 6.71
CA ARG A 6 9.08 4.27 5.93
C ARG A 6 9.91 3.01 6.22
N PRO A 7 9.29 1.82 6.37
CA PRO A 7 10.05 0.58 6.52
C PRO A 7 10.94 0.37 5.29
N PRO A 8 12.09 -0.31 5.43
CA PRO A 8 13.01 -0.56 4.32
C PRO A 8 12.42 -1.50 3.26
N THR A 9 11.39 -2.25 3.60
CA THR A 9 10.71 -3.18 2.68
C THR A 9 9.21 -3.12 2.87
N LEU A 10 8.48 -3.14 1.75
CA LEU A 10 7.02 -3.27 1.73
C LEU A 10 6.62 -4.57 1.01
N TYR A 11 5.49 -5.13 1.42
CA TYR A 11 4.99 -6.41 0.95
C TYR A 11 3.53 -6.28 0.51
N ARG A 12 3.17 -6.84 -0.64
CA ARG A 12 1.76 -6.94 -1.08
C ARG A 12 1.45 -8.38 -1.43
N TYR A 13 0.42 -8.94 -0.81
CA TYR A 13 -0.07 -10.29 -1.07
C TYR A 13 -1.30 -10.19 -1.97
N ALA A 14 -1.26 -10.86 -3.12
CA ALA A 14 -2.36 -10.86 -4.08
C ALA A 14 -2.18 -12.00 -5.10
N PRO A 15 -3.19 -12.27 -5.94
CA PRO A 15 -3.07 -13.16 -7.09
C PRO A 15 -1.92 -12.75 -8.04
N GLN A 16 -1.33 -13.73 -8.73
CA GLN A 16 -0.20 -13.51 -9.63
C GLN A 16 -0.45 -12.43 -10.70
N ASP A 17 -1.62 -12.42 -11.35
CA ASP A 17 -1.95 -11.47 -12.41
C ASP A 17 -1.97 -10.01 -11.92
N GLU A 18 -2.53 -9.78 -10.73
CA GLU A 18 -2.50 -8.47 -10.08
C GLU A 18 -1.06 -8.06 -9.75
N LEU A 19 -0.25 -8.97 -9.22
CA LEU A 19 1.11 -8.64 -8.82
C LEU A 19 2.08 -8.48 -10.01
N GLU A 20 1.85 -9.17 -11.13
CA GLU A 20 2.55 -8.90 -12.39
C GLU A 20 2.24 -7.50 -12.93
N ALA A 21 0.97 -7.07 -12.85
CA ALA A 21 0.58 -5.71 -13.20
C ALA A 21 1.24 -4.68 -12.26
N ALA A 22 1.28 -4.97 -10.96
CA ALA A 22 1.94 -4.14 -9.96
C ALA A 22 3.45 -4.03 -10.17
N LEU A 23 4.11 -5.14 -10.54
CA LEU A 23 5.53 -5.17 -10.88
C LEU A 23 5.85 -4.30 -12.11
N ARG A 24 4.92 -4.24 -13.07
CA ARG A 24 4.95 -3.32 -14.22
C ARG A 24 4.51 -1.88 -13.88
N GLY A 25 4.19 -1.61 -12.62
CA GLY A 25 3.90 -0.28 -12.09
C GLY A 25 2.43 0.09 -11.99
N GLN A 26 1.48 -0.82 -12.26
CA GLN A 26 0.05 -0.52 -12.16
C GLN A 26 -0.48 -0.77 -10.75
N PHE A 27 -1.06 0.26 -10.13
CA PHE A 27 -1.66 0.15 -8.80
C PHE A 27 -3.07 0.72 -8.80
N ARG A 28 -3.99 0.02 -8.15
CA ARG A 28 -5.37 0.48 -7.96
C ARG A 28 -5.53 1.07 -6.55
N LEU A 29 -5.86 2.35 -6.50
CA LEU A 29 -6.26 3.06 -5.29
C LEU A 29 -7.72 2.76 -4.98
N LEU A 30 -8.01 2.37 -3.73
CA LEU A 30 -9.35 1.99 -3.29
C LEU A 30 -9.86 2.92 -2.19
N PRO A 31 -11.19 3.15 -2.09
CA PRO A 31 -11.76 3.93 -1.00
C PRO A 31 -11.50 3.28 0.36
N ASP A 32 -10.97 4.06 1.30
CA ASP A 32 -10.81 3.65 2.70
C ASP A 32 -10.86 4.87 3.62
N GLY A 33 -11.69 4.82 4.67
CA GLY A 33 -11.76 5.87 5.69
C GLY A 33 -11.97 7.31 5.17
N GLY A 34 -12.57 7.50 3.99
CA GLY A 34 -12.73 8.81 3.35
C GLY A 34 -11.58 9.24 2.43
N PHE A 35 -10.64 8.33 2.14
CA PHE A 35 -9.48 8.52 1.28
C PHE A 35 -9.56 7.55 0.10
N LEU A 36 -8.76 7.81 -0.94
CA LEU A 36 -8.27 6.76 -1.82
C LEU A 36 -6.93 6.26 -1.28
N ALA A 37 -6.76 4.96 -1.15
CA ALA A 37 -5.63 4.39 -0.44
C ALA A 37 -4.96 3.21 -1.17
N LEU A 38 -3.71 2.97 -0.79
CA LEU A 38 -2.87 1.85 -1.19
C LEU A 38 -2.18 1.29 0.05
N SER A 39 -2.46 0.03 0.39
CA SER A 39 -1.90 -0.61 1.58
C SER A 39 -0.85 -1.67 1.23
N PHE A 40 0.14 -1.79 2.10
CA PHE A 40 1.20 -2.79 2.05
C PHE A 40 1.50 -3.29 3.46
N SER A 41 1.77 -4.58 3.61
CA SER A 41 2.34 -5.11 4.84
C SER A 41 3.79 -4.67 4.99
N THR A 42 4.26 -4.51 6.23
CA THR A 42 5.63 -4.13 6.55
C THR A 42 6.51 -5.33 6.94
N ALA A 43 5.96 -6.54 6.87
CA ALA A 43 6.65 -7.77 7.24
C ALA A 43 6.29 -8.91 6.28
N TRP A 44 7.29 -9.73 5.95
CA TRP A 44 7.06 -11.02 5.33
C TRP A 44 6.47 -11.99 6.35
N ASP A 45 5.28 -12.52 6.08
CA ASP A 45 4.67 -13.57 6.89
C ASP A 45 3.84 -14.51 6.01
N LYS A 46 4.14 -15.81 6.07
CA LYS A 46 3.44 -16.82 5.27
C LYS A 46 1.94 -16.92 5.61
N ARG A 47 1.53 -16.48 6.80
CA ARG A 47 0.12 -16.46 7.21
C ARG A 47 -0.67 -15.38 6.47
N LEU A 48 0.00 -14.35 5.95
CA LEU A 48 -0.67 -13.26 5.24
C LEU A 48 -1.21 -13.69 3.87
N PHE A 49 -0.70 -14.78 3.28
CA PHE A 49 -1.34 -15.38 2.11
C PHE A 49 -2.77 -15.87 2.42
N ASP A 50 -3.00 -16.37 3.64
CA ASP A 50 -4.32 -16.83 4.07
C ASP A 50 -5.21 -15.63 4.48
N VAL A 51 -4.62 -14.59 5.09
CA VAL A 51 -5.34 -13.34 5.45
C VAL A 51 -5.82 -12.59 4.20
N PHE A 52 -4.99 -12.51 3.16
CA PHE A 52 -5.29 -11.83 1.90
C PHE A 52 -5.76 -12.81 0.81
N SER A 53 -6.44 -13.89 1.19
CA SER A 53 -6.98 -14.88 0.24
C SER A 53 -7.81 -14.20 -0.86
N PRO A 54 -7.65 -14.56 -2.15
CA PRO A 54 -6.93 -15.72 -2.68
C PRO A 54 -5.46 -15.46 -3.07
N ALA A 55 -4.70 -14.66 -2.32
CA ALA A 55 -3.28 -14.42 -2.60
C ALA A 55 -2.45 -15.71 -2.68
N ASP A 56 -1.71 -15.85 -3.79
CA ASP A 56 -0.77 -16.95 -4.07
C ASP A 56 0.68 -16.46 -4.24
N ARG A 57 0.85 -15.16 -4.45
CA ARG A 57 2.13 -14.47 -4.65
C ARG A 57 2.28 -13.32 -3.67
N CYS A 58 3.53 -12.89 -3.48
CA CYS A 58 3.86 -11.69 -2.72
C CYS A 58 4.84 -10.83 -3.50
N LEU A 59 4.49 -9.57 -3.71
CA LEU A 59 5.37 -8.54 -4.23
C LEU A 59 6.19 -7.96 -3.08
N VAL A 60 7.51 -8.03 -3.19
CA VAL A 60 8.47 -7.47 -2.24
C VAL A 60 9.11 -6.24 -2.85
N ILE A 61 9.02 -5.10 -2.18
CA ILE A 61 9.54 -3.80 -2.65
C ILE A 61 10.70 -3.38 -1.74
N HIS A 62 11.91 -3.35 -2.28
CA HIS A 62 13.16 -3.17 -1.52
C HIS A 62 13.64 -1.71 -1.42
N ASN A 63 13.07 -0.81 -2.22
CA ASN A 63 13.37 0.62 -2.17
C ASN A 63 12.08 1.42 -1.99
N THR A 64 11.67 1.55 -0.72
CA THR A 64 10.36 2.10 -0.35
C THR A 64 10.30 3.61 -0.50
N GLU A 65 11.43 4.31 -0.39
CA GLU A 65 11.53 5.75 -0.67
C GLU A 65 11.28 6.05 -2.14
N LEU A 66 12.05 5.43 -3.05
CA LEU A 66 11.86 5.62 -4.48
C LEU A 66 10.45 5.18 -4.92
N PHE A 67 9.94 4.09 -4.36
CA PHE A 67 8.58 3.64 -4.61
C PHE A 67 7.55 4.71 -4.18
N GLY A 68 7.64 5.19 -2.94
CA GLY A 68 6.73 6.20 -2.38
C GLY A 68 6.74 7.49 -3.19
N GLU A 69 7.92 7.99 -3.57
CA GLU A 69 8.04 9.17 -4.44
C GLU A 69 7.35 8.97 -5.80
N ARG A 70 7.55 7.82 -6.43
CA ARG A 70 6.92 7.52 -7.73
C ARG A 70 5.40 7.41 -7.62
N VAL A 71 4.89 6.79 -6.55
CA VAL A 71 3.47 6.70 -6.25
C VAL A 71 2.87 8.10 -6.05
N HIS A 72 3.41 8.89 -5.12
CA HIS A 72 2.94 10.26 -4.87
C HIS A 72 2.95 11.11 -6.13
N ARG A 73 4.02 11.02 -6.94
CA ARG A 73 4.11 11.74 -8.22
C ARG A 73 3.05 11.28 -9.23
N ALA A 74 2.77 9.97 -9.31
CA ALA A 74 1.73 9.46 -10.21
C ALA A 74 0.32 9.88 -9.77
N VAL A 75 0.04 9.86 -8.46
CA VAL A 75 -1.23 10.34 -7.93
C VAL A 75 -1.38 11.84 -8.16
N GLN A 76 -0.36 12.65 -7.90
CA GLN A 76 -0.40 14.09 -8.17
C GLN A 76 -0.74 14.42 -9.63
N ARG A 77 -0.28 13.60 -10.59
CA ARG A 77 -0.65 13.75 -12.01
C ARG A 77 -2.10 13.35 -12.28
N ALA A 78 -2.58 12.26 -11.68
CA ALA A 78 -3.93 11.74 -11.91
C ALA A 78 -5.01 12.54 -11.14
N LEU A 79 -4.66 13.07 -9.99
CA LEU A 79 -5.55 13.69 -8.99
C LEU A 79 -4.90 14.99 -8.45
N PRO A 80 -4.81 16.07 -9.26
CA PRO A 80 -3.99 17.25 -8.93
C PRO A 80 -4.44 18.04 -7.68
N ASN A 81 -5.73 17.92 -7.29
CA ASN A 81 -6.31 18.62 -6.14
C ASN A 81 -6.48 17.72 -4.91
N TRP A 82 -5.65 16.68 -4.79
CA TRP A 82 -5.68 15.74 -3.68
C TRP A 82 -4.41 15.86 -2.84
N ALA A 83 -4.57 15.83 -1.52
CA ALA A 83 -3.45 15.84 -0.59
C ALA A 83 -3.12 14.40 -0.18
N GLY A 84 -1.85 14.02 -0.36
CA GLY A 84 -1.34 12.70 -0.01
C GLY A 84 -0.63 12.66 1.33
N ILE A 85 -0.76 11.54 2.02
CA ILE A 85 0.00 11.18 3.22
C ILE A 85 0.26 9.68 3.21
N ASP A 86 1.35 9.24 3.83
CA ASP A 86 1.58 7.83 4.10
C ASP A 86 2.16 7.61 5.49
N GLY A 87 1.93 6.42 6.04
CA GLY A 87 2.26 6.14 7.42
C GLY A 87 1.80 4.75 7.88
N LYS A 88 2.22 4.40 9.10
CA LYS A 88 1.82 3.16 9.75
C LYS A 88 0.34 3.19 10.14
N VAL A 89 -0.33 2.05 9.96
CA VAL A 89 -1.69 1.83 10.48
C VAL A 89 -1.61 1.50 11.97
N GLU A 90 -2.42 2.20 12.78
CA GLU A 90 -2.60 1.92 14.21
C GLU A 90 -3.74 0.93 14.40
N TYR A 91 -3.52 -0.08 15.24
CA TYR A 91 -4.49 -1.15 15.51
C TYR A 91 -5.03 -1.06 16.94
N GLY A 92 -6.34 -1.16 17.10
CA GLY A 92 -7.02 -1.09 18.40
C GLY A 92 -7.09 0.30 19.01
N SER A 93 -6.55 1.31 18.32
CA SER A 93 -6.64 2.72 18.71
C SER A 93 -6.86 3.61 17.48
N ARG A 94 -7.27 4.85 17.71
CA ARG A 94 -7.44 5.82 16.65
C ARG A 94 -6.09 6.45 16.31
N SER A 95 -5.68 6.33 15.04
CA SER A 95 -4.51 7.03 14.53
C SER A 95 -4.76 8.54 14.44
N PRO A 96 -3.76 9.37 14.78
CA PRO A 96 -3.83 10.82 14.55
C PRO A 96 -3.92 11.17 13.05
N LEU A 97 -3.56 10.25 12.15
CA LEU A 97 -3.65 10.43 10.70
C LEU A 97 -5.08 10.20 10.16
N GLY A 98 -5.99 9.69 10.99
CA GLY A 98 -7.40 9.54 10.66
C GLY A 98 -7.85 8.10 10.41
N ALA A 99 -9.06 7.96 9.87
CA ALA A 99 -9.75 6.68 9.76
C ALA A 99 -9.03 5.68 8.81
N ALA A 100 -8.44 6.16 7.71
CA ALA A 100 -7.65 5.34 6.81
C ALA A 100 -6.35 4.81 7.43
N PHE A 101 -6.01 5.20 8.66
CA PHE A 101 -4.84 4.71 9.38
C PHE A 101 -5.22 4.04 10.70
N SER A 102 -6.50 3.75 10.91
CA SER A 102 -7.03 3.17 12.14
C SER A 102 -7.75 1.86 11.81
N LYS A 103 -7.27 0.75 12.37
CA LYS A 103 -7.92 -0.57 12.21
C LYS A 103 -8.20 -1.24 13.55
N SER A 104 -9.05 -2.27 13.52
CA SER A 104 -9.39 -3.04 14.72
C SER A 104 -8.20 -3.92 15.16
N LEU A 105 -8.18 -4.30 16.45
CA LEU A 105 -7.12 -5.17 16.96
C LEU A 105 -7.10 -6.55 16.25
N GLY A 106 -8.25 -7.04 15.80
CA GLY A 106 -8.37 -8.32 15.08
C GLY A 106 -7.61 -8.34 13.74
N GLN A 107 -7.32 -7.17 13.18
CA GLN A 107 -6.60 -7.00 11.91
C GLN A 107 -5.10 -6.75 12.09
N SER A 108 -4.61 -6.73 13.34
CA SER A 108 -3.21 -6.41 13.66
C SER A 108 -2.17 -7.33 13.01
N GLN A 109 -2.59 -8.49 12.51
CA GLN A 109 -1.73 -9.39 11.74
C GLN A 109 -1.27 -8.77 10.42
N GLU A 110 -2.07 -7.88 9.81
CA GLU A 110 -1.81 -7.26 8.49
C GLU A 110 -0.55 -6.37 8.50
N LYS A 111 -0.24 -5.75 9.65
CA LYS A 111 0.96 -4.91 9.92
C LYS A 111 1.24 -3.92 8.78
N GLU A 112 0.37 -2.94 8.61
CA GLU A 112 0.35 -2.16 7.37
C GLU A 112 1.09 -0.82 7.43
N TRP A 113 1.68 -0.47 6.29
CA TRP A 113 2.00 0.88 5.87
C TRP A 113 1.01 1.28 4.77
N GLN A 114 0.33 2.39 4.97
CA GLN A 114 -0.75 2.84 4.11
C GLN A 114 -0.38 4.17 3.46
N PHE A 115 -0.58 4.27 2.16
CA PHE A 115 -0.63 5.54 1.44
C PHE A 115 -2.09 5.94 1.27
N ALA A 116 -2.41 7.20 1.49
CA ALA A 116 -3.78 7.70 1.45
C ALA A 116 -3.82 9.12 0.87
N TRP A 117 -4.80 9.37 0.01
CA TRP A 117 -5.06 10.67 -0.58
C TRP A 117 -6.50 11.08 -0.31
N ARG A 118 -6.69 12.33 0.09
CA ARG A 118 -8.02 12.94 0.23
C ARG A 118 -8.18 14.08 -0.75
N SER A 119 -9.38 14.26 -1.29
CA SER A 119 -9.67 15.44 -2.09
C SER A 119 -9.70 16.69 -1.22
N MET A 120 -9.17 17.78 -1.76
CA MET A 120 -9.35 19.12 -1.18
C MET A 120 -10.69 19.75 -1.58
N SER A 121 -11.46 19.07 -2.46
CA SER A 121 -12.80 19.49 -2.86
C SER A 121 -13.87 18.71 -2.07
N PRO A 122 -14.87 19.38 -1.47
CA PRO A 122 -15.80 18.76 -0.52
C PRO A 122 -16.75 17.70 -1.13
N ASN A 123 -16.94 17.71 -2.45
CA ASN A 123 -17.88 16.82 -3.15
C ASN A 123 -17.18 15.83 -4.11
N ALA A 124 -15.88 15.60 -3.94
CA ALA A 124 -15.18 14.65 -4.81
C ALA A 124 -15.64 13.22 -4.56
N SER A 125 -15.92 12.49 -5.63
CA SER A 125 -16.24 11.06 -5.55
C SER A 125 -14.98 10.25 -5.23
N LEU A 126 -15.12 9.31 -4.30
CA LEU A 126 -14.08 8.30 -4.00
C LEU A 126 -14.25 7.10 -4.94
N ASN A 127 -14.15 7.33 -6.26
CA ASN A 127 -14.14 6.23 -7.21
C ASN A 127 -12.73 5.60 -7.25
N PRO A 128 -12.60 4.26 -7.33
CA PRO A 128 -11.30 3.63 -7.51
C PRO A 128 -10.53 4.20 -8.72
N VAL A 129 -9.23 4.44 -8.53
CA VAL A 129 -8.36 5.01 -9.57
C VAL A 129 -7.18 4.08 -9.81
N VAL A 130 -6.86 3.79 -11.06
CA VAL A 130 -5.64 3.08 -11.43
C VAL A 130 -4.56 4.11 -11.79
N ILE A 131 -3.40 3.98 -11.18
CA ILE A 131 -2.20 4.78 -11.48
C ILE A 131 -1.12 3.90 -12.09
N ASN A 132 -0.21 4.53 -12.85
CA ASN A 132 1.00 3.88 -13.35
C ASN A 132 2.24 4.65 -12.89
N ILE A 133 3.17 3.94 -12.24
CA ILE A 133 4.42 4.47 -11.69
C ILE A 133 5.67 4.07 -12.49
N GLY A 134 5.48 3.35 -13.61
CA GLY A 134 6.54 2.66 -14.36
C GLY A 134 7.00 1.37 -13.70
N SER A 135 7.69 0.51 -14.46
CA SER A 135 8.20 -0.77 -13.92
C SER A 135 9.05 -0.54 -12.66
N ILE A 136 8.86 -1.44 -11.71
CA ILE A 136 9.59 -1.46 -10.44
C ILE A 136 10.48 -2.71 -10.30
N GLU A 137 10.61 -3.53 -11.34
CA GLU A 137 11.44 -4.76 -11.36
C GLU A 137 12.89 -4.52 -10.91
N GLN A 138 13.42 -3.31 -11.11
CA GLN A 138 14.77 -2.96 -10.69
C GLN A 138 14.97 -2.90 -9.16
N PHE A 139 13.88 -2.82 -8.38
CA PHE A 139 13.92 -2.78 -6.90
C PHE A 139 12.78 -3.56 -6.24
N ALA A 140 12.08 -4.41 -6.99
CA ALA A 140 11.00 -5.23 -6.49
C ALA A 140 10.97 -6.58 -7.20
N GLU A 141 10.45 -7.59 -6.52
CA GLU A 141 10.38 -8.96 -7.03
C GLU A 141 9.10 -9.65 -6.57
N LEU A 142 8.71 -10.71 -7.29
CA LEU A 142 7.62 -11.59 -6.87
C LEU A 142 8.20 -12.82 -6.18
N ARG A 143 7.57 -13.20 -5.07
CA ARG A 143 7.92 -14.39 -4.29
C ARG A 143 6.70 -15.28 -4.11
N ASP A 144 6.93 -16.58 -4.17
CA ASP A 144 5.96 -17.61 -3.81
C ASP A 144 5.89 -17.80 -2.29
N ARG A 145 4.79 -18.40 -1.83
CA ARG A 145 4.59 -18.83 -0.43
C ARG A 145 5.76 -19.68 0.10
N ASP A 146 6.38 -20.48 -0.77
CA ASP A 146 7.44 -21.42 -0.40
C ASP A 146 8.85 -20.86 -0.49
N THR A 147 9.00 -19.60 -0.91
CA THR A 147 10.32 -18.93 -0.95
C THR A 147 10.94 -18.93 0.45
N GLN A 148 12.14 -19.52 0.58
CA GLN A 148 12.90 -19.52 1.83
C GLN A 148 13.60 -18.17 2.00
N LEU A 149 13.50 -17.59 3.20
CA LEU A 149 14.33 -16.46 3.61
C LEU A 149 15.65 -17.02 4.12
N SER A 150 16.75 -16.76 3.40
CA SER A 150 18.12 -17.00 3.85
C SER A 150 18.56 -15.93 4.84
#